data_AF-A0A812UZA0-F1
#
_entry.id   AF-A0A812UZA0-F1
#
_cell.length_a   1.000
_cell.length_b   1.000
_cell.length_c   1.000
_cell.angle_alpha   90.00
_cell.angle_beta   90.00
_cell.angle_gamma   90.00
#
_symmetry.space_group_name_H-M   'P 1'
#
loop_
_entity.id
_entity.type
_entity.pdbx_description
1 polymer ?
#
loop_
_entity_poly.entity_id
_entity_poly.type
_entity_poly.pdbx_seq_one_letter_code
_entity_poly.pdbx_strand_id
1 'polypeptide(L)'
;MPRGGGAHRRLSQAALSSEYRRHLREAAQYMLQLVHKVGGSISQRSSPSRVDRFLERAVCLAFDSGEKRYWVVLGVLGIQRSLRIAGPLLKNTWTLLRGWRRLEPIKSRVPLPFHVLQCLLIFCLVRGFQFHGQLRAEWWSVMIGCWLGYHALLRPGEVDALRMGDLLFPVDGEVAQGAALVATLVVIGMFEAPAVLACFQKTMGYTFQTGDGRN
;
A
#
# COMPACT_ATOMS: atom_id res chain seq x y z
N MET A 1 -33.90 12.47 -18.40
CA MET A 1 -32.62 12.05 -19.01
C MET A 1 -31.83 11.19 -18.03
N PRO A 2 -31.63 9.89 -18.29
CA PRO A 2 -30.86 9.00 -17.42
C PRO A 2 -29.35 9.25 -17.62
N ARG A 3 -28.67 9.71 -16.56
CA ARG A 3 -27.21 9.89 -16.56
C ARG A 3 -26.53 8.52 -16.66
N GLY A 4 -25.78 8.28 -17.74
CA GLY A 4 -25.10 7.03 -18.10
C GLY A 4 -23.93 6.59 -17.19
N GLY A 5 -24.09 6.68 -15.86
CA GLY A 5 -23.07 6.26 -14.88
C GLY A 5 -23.13 4.79 -14.45
N GLY A 6 -23.92 3.94 -15.13
CA GLY A 6 -24.21 2.57 -14.69
C GLY A 6 -23.09 1.56 -14.96
N ALA A 7 -22.40 1.65 -16.10
CA ALA A 7 -21.44 0.65 -16.56
C ALA A 7 -20.16 0.61 -15.71
N HIS A 8 -19.58 1.78 -15.42
CA HIS A 8 -18.35 1.89 -14.63
C HIS A 8 -18.50 1.39 -13.18
N ARG A 9 -19.74 1.34 -12.68
CA ARG A 9 -20.07 0.90 -11.32
C ARG A 9 -20.13 -0.63 -11.18
N ARG A 10 -20.44 -1.34 -12.26
CA ARG A 10 -20.50 -2.81 -12.26
C ARG A 10 -19.10 -3.41 -12.23
N LEU A 11 -18.14 -2.77 -12.91
CA LEU A 11 -16.74 -3.22 -12.95
C LEU A 11 -16.03 -3.08 -11.59
N SER A 12 -16.27 -1.99 -10.85
CA SER A 12 -15.65 -1.80 -9.53
C SER A 12 -16.21 -2.72 -8.43
N GLN A 13 -17.39 -3.31 -8.64
CA GLN A 13 -17.97 -4.29 -7.72
C GLN A 13 -17.59 -5.74 -8.05
N ALA A 14 -17.33 -6.05 -9.32
CA ALA A 14 -16.95 -7.40 -9.75
C ALA A 14 -15.58 -7.85 -9.18
N ALA A 15 -14.68 -6.90 -8.90
CA ALA A 15 -13.33 -7.20 -8.40
C ALA A 15 -13.24 -7.45 -6.88
N LEU A 16 -14.34 -7.29 -6.12
CA LEU A 16 -14.30 -7.43 -4.66
C LEU A 16 -14.71 -8.84 -4.22
N SER A 17 -13.87 -9.47 -3.39
CA SER A 17 -14.19 -10.77 -2.78
C SER A 17 -15.51 -10.72 -2.00
N SER A 18 -16.24 -11.85 -1.93
CA SER A 18 -17.51 -11.91 -1.20
C SER A 18 -17.32 -11.60 0.29
N GLU A 19 -16.20 -12.04 0.85
CA GLU A 19 -15.80 -11.80 2.23
C GLU A 19 -15.60 -10.30 2.50
N TYR A 20 -14.90 -9.58 1.62
CA TYR A 20 -14.73 -8.14 1.75
C TYR A 20 -16.08 -7.41 1.73
N ARG A 21 -17.01 -7.83 0.87
CA ARG A 21 -18.38 -7.28 0.83
C ARG A 21 -19.17 -7.56 2.11
N ARG A 22 -18.93 -8.69 2.77
CA ARG A 22 -19.53 -9.01 4.08
C ARG A 22 -18.99 -8.07 5.15
N HIS A 23 -17.67 -7.97 5.30
CA HIS A 23 -17.05 -7.09 6.31
C HIS A 23 -17.45 -5.63 6.10
N LEU A 24 -17.57 -5.18 4.86
CA LEU A 24 -18.00 -3.81 4.56
C LEU A 24 -19.44 -3.51 4.98
N ARG A 25 -20.35 -4.50 4.92
CA ARG A 25 -21.73 -4.35 5.42
C ARG A 25 -21.78 -4.37 6.94
N GLU A 26 -21.06 -5.29 7.56
CA GLU A 26 -20.99 -5.41 9.03
C GLU A 26 -20.40 -4.14 9.66
N ALA A 27 -19.28 -3.64 9.13
CA ALA A 27 -18.67 -2.41 9.59
C ALA A 27 -19.58 -1.19 9.38
N ALA A 28 -20.36 -1.16 8.28
CA ALA A 28 -21.33 -0.08 8.05
C ALA A 28 -22.47 -0.12 9.07
N GLN A 29 -22.99 -1.30 9.40
CA GLN A 29 -24.02 -1.47 10.43
C GLN A 29 -23.50 -1.03 11.80
N TYR A 30 -22.27 -1.43 12.15
CA TYR A 30 -21.61 -0.98 13.37
C TYR A 30 -21.50 0.56 13.42
N MET A 31 -21.07 1.21 12.34
CA MET A 31 -21.00 2.67 12.29
C MET A 31 -22.38 3.34 12.41
N LEU A 32 -23.43 2.75 11.84
CA LEU A 32 -24.80 3.24 12.02
C LEU A 32 -25.27 3.12 13.48
N GLN A 33 -24.90 2.05 14.18
CA GLN A 33 -25.18 1.93 15.61
C GLN A 33 -24.46 3.01 16.43
N LEU A 34 -23.20 3.31 16.11
CA LEU A 34 -22.49 4.43 16.75
C LEU A 34 -23.15 5.78 16.47
N VAL A 35 -23.61 6.00 15.24
CA VAL A 35 -24.38 7.19 14.87
C VAL A 35 -25.66 7.29 15.70
N HIS A 36 -26.38 6.18 15.92
CA HIS A 36 -27.54 6.15 16.80
C HIS A 36 -27.18 6.46 18.26
N LYS A 37 -26.06 5.94 18.77
CA LYS A 37 -25.58 6.22 20.13
C LYS A 37 -25.28 7.70 20.36
N VAL A 38 -24.78 8.42 19.35
CA VAL A 38 -24.55 9.87 19.43
C VAL A 38 -25.81 10.72 19.15
N GLY A 39 -26.99 10.09 19.12
CA GLY A 39 -28.29 10.76 18.89
C GLY A 39 -28.56 11.11 17.42
N GLY A 40 -27.81 10.51 16.49
CA GLY A 40 -27.96 10.72 15.06
C GLY A 40 -28.85 9.70 14.37
N SER A 41 -29.35 10.05 13.20
CA SER A 41 -29.96 9.13 12.25
C SER A 41 -29.57 9.54 10.84
N ILE A 42 -29.14 8.56 10.05
CA ILE A 42 -28.70 8.74 8.67
C ILE A 42 -29.69 8.00 7.76
N SER A 43 -30.25 8.73 6.81
CA SER A 43 -31.14 8.21 5.78
C SER A 43 -30.62 8.59 4.40
N GLN A 44 -31.15 7.97 3.35
CA GLN A 44 -30.88 8.32 1.95
C GLN A 44 -31.22 9.77 1.62
N ARG A 45 -32.09 10.41 2.42
CA ARG A 45 -32.49 11.82 2.27
C ARG A 45 -31.61 12.79 3.05
N SER A 46 -30.69 12.30 3.88
CA SER A 46 -29.82 13.16 4.68
C SER A 46 -28.82 13.90 3.79
N SER A 47 -28.64 15.21 4.02
CA SER A 47 -27.64 15.99 3.29
C SER A 47 -26.22 15.49 3.60
N PRO A 48 -25.27 15.54 2.64
CA PRO A 48 -23.90 15.10 2.87
C PRO A 48 -23.24 15.75 4.09
N SER A 49 -23.46 17.05 4.31
CA SER A 49 -22.92 17.77 5.48
C SER A 49 -23.48 17.23 6.81
N ARG A 50 -24.76 16.83 6.84
CA ARG A 50 -25.37 16.20 8.03
C ARG A 50 -24.80 14.82 8.27
N VAL A 51 -24.57 14.05 7.20
CA VAL A 51 -23.91 12.74 7.28
C VAL A 51 -22.48 12.88 7.79
N ASP A 52 -21.71 13.83 7.27
CA ASP A 52 -20.33 14.11 7.71
C ASP A 52 -20.26 14.43 9.20
N ARG A 53 -21.13 15.34 9.69
CA ARG A 53 -21.17 15.71 11.11
C ARG A 53 -21.47 14.53 12.05
N PHE A 54 -22.38 13.63 11.66
CA PHE A 54 -22.69 12.45 12.47
C PHE A 54 -21.61 11.39 12.40
N LEU A 55 -21.03 11.17 11.22
CA LEU A 55 -19.92 10.23 11.06
C LEU A 55 -18.67 10.73 11.81
N GLU A 56 -18.37 12.02 11.78
CA GLU A 56 -17.31 12.65 12.57
C GLU A 56 -17.46 12.30 14.06
N ARG A 57 -18.64 12.53 14.65
CA ARG A 57 -18.93 12.18 16.06
C ARG A 57 -18.84 10.69 16.33
N ALA A 58 -19.35 9.86 15.42
CA ALA A 58 -19.27 8.41 15.55
C ALA A 58 -17.81 7.90 15.48
N VAL A 59 -16.97 8.51 14.63
CA VAL A 59 -15.54 8.21 14.56
C VAL A 59 -14.82 8.64 15.84
N CYS A 60 -15.14 9.80 16.43
CA CYS A 60 -14.62 10.17 17.76
C CYS A 60 -15.00 9.13 18.81
N LEU A 61 -16.27 8.73 18.87
CA LEU A 61 -16.73 7.72 19.83
C LEU A 61 -16.01 6.37 19.63
N ALA A 62 -15.78 5.97 18.38
CA ALA A 62 -15.02 4.75 18.08
C ALA A 62 -13.55 4.85 18.50
N PHE A 63 -12.92 6.02 18.31
CA PHE A 63 -11.56 6.30 18.76
C PHE A 63 -11.45 6.19 20.28
N ASP A 64 -12.35 6.85 21.00
CA ASP A 64 -12.38 6.83 22.47
C ASP A 64 -12.65 5.42 23.03
N SER A 65 -13.39 4.60 22.28
CA SER A 65 -13.66 3.19 22.62
C SER A 65 -12.50 2.24 22.30
N GLY A 66 -11.39 2.72 21.72
CA GLY A 66 -10.24 1.90 21.37
C GLY A 66 -10.44 0.96 20.17
N GLU A 67 -11.38 1.29 19.28
CA GLU A 67 -11.71 0.45 18.13
C GLU A 67 -10.58 0.35 17.11
N LYS A 68 -10.59 -0.71 16.30
CA LYS A 68 -9.61 -0.83 15.21
C LYS A 68 -9.93 0.18 14.11
N ARG A 69 -9.02 1.12 13.84
CA ARG A 69 -9.17 2.14 12.76
C ARG A 69 -9.59 1.53 11.41
N TYR A 70 -9.05 0.37 11.06
CA TYR A 70 -9.42 -0.35 9.83
C TYR A 70 -10.93 -0.62 9.75
N TRP A 71 -11.54 -1.08 10.84
CA TRP A 71 -12.97 -1.39 10.91
C TRP A 71 -13.82 -0.13 10.73
N VAL A 72 -13.43 0.97 11.38
CA VAL A 72 -14.09 2.27 11.27
C VAL A 72 -14.01 2.81 9.85
N VAL A 73 -12.83 2.75 9.21
CA VAL A 73 -12.65 3.16 7.80
C VAL A 73 -13.57 2.33 6.89
N LEU A 74 -13.65 1.02 7.11
CA LEU A 74 -14.49 0.13 6.32
C LEU A 74 -15.98 0.48 6.48
N GLY A 75 -16.40 0.85 7.70
CA GLY A 75 -17.76 1.28 7.97
C GLY A 75 -18.12 2.62 7.33
N VAL A 76 -17.22 3.61 7.37
CA VAL A 76 -17.39 4.89 6.67
C VAL A 76 -17.49 4.68 5.16
N LEU A 77 -16.62 3.84 4.58
CA LEU A 77 -16.69 3.48 3.15
C LEU A 77 -18.00 2.76 2.81
N GLY A 78 -18.48 1.88 3.69
CA GLY A 78 -19.75 1.19 3.53
C GLY A 78 -20.94 2.14 3.48
N ILE A 79 -21.00 3.09 4.42
CA ILE A 79 -22.04 4.13 4.46
C ILE A 79 -21.95 5.07 3.25
N GLN A 80 -20.73 5.49 2.88
CA GLN A 80 -20.51 6.31 1.70
C GLN A 80 -21.03 5.63 0.43
N ARG A 81 -20.78 4.33 0.27
CA ARG A 81 -21.26 3.53 -0.86
C ARG A 81 -22.78 3.36 -0.86
N SER A 82 -23.38 3.09 0.30
CA SER A 82 -24.84 2.91 0.42
C SER A 82 -25.60 4.20 0.12
N LEU A 83 -25.07 5.36 0.55
CA LEU A 83 -25.69 6.68 0.34
C LEU A 83 -25.26 7.37 -0.96
N ARG A 84 -24.30 6.76 -1.70
CA ARG A 84 -23.75 7.31 -2.95
C ARG A 84 -23.12 8.71 -2.78
N ILE A 85 -22.46 8.94 -1.65
CA ILE A 85 -21.80 10.21 -1.34
C ILE A 85 -20.39 10.22 -1.93
N ALA A 86 -19.96 11.34 -2.53
CA ALA A 86 -18.59 11.49 -2.98
C ALA A 86 -17.64 11.69 -1.78
N GLY A 87 -16.47 11.06 -1.81
CA GLY A 87 -15.50 11.12 -0.69
C GLY A 87 -15.16 12.54 -0.21
N PRO A 88 -14.94 13.53 -1.10
CA PRO A 88 -14.66 14.91 -0.70
C PRO A 88 -15.76 15.60 0.12
N LEU A 89 -17.01 15.09 0.07
CA LEU A 89 -18.14 15.65 0.83
C LEU A 89 -18.13 15.23 2.32
N LEU A 90 -17.29 14.26 2.68
CA LEU A 90 -17.09 13.81 4.07
C LEU A 90 -15.77 14.34 4.64
N LYS A 91 -15.49 15.64 4.43
CA LYS A 91 -14.20 16.27 4.69
C LYS A 91 -13.78 16.14 6.16
N ASN A 92 -14.71 16.34 7.10
CA ASN A 92 -14.39 16.29 8.53
C ASN A 92 -14.09 14.86 8.96
N THR A 93 -14.96 13.92 8.58
CA THR A 93 -14.78 12.49 8.88
C THR A 93 -13.42 11.98 8.38
N TRP A 94 -13.05 12.29 7.14
CA TRP A 94 -11.76 11.87 6.58
C TRP A 94 -10.56 12.58 7.20
N THR A 95 -10.72 13.84 7.61
CA THR A 95 -9.66 14.58 8.32
C THR A 95 -9.40 13.98 9.69
N LEU A 96 -10.46 13.63 10.41
CA LEU A 96 -10.37 12.96 11.71
C LEU A 96 -9.70 11.58 11.59
N LEU A 97 -10.09 10.77 10.60
CA LEU A 97 -9.47 9.46 10.34
C LEU A 97 -7.97 9.58 9.97
N ARG A 98 -7.59 10.65 9.26
CA ARG A 98 -6.17 10.96 9.00
C ARG A 98 -5.43 11.37 10.28
N GLY A 99 -6.08 12.14 11.15
CA GLY A 99 -5.58 12.48 12.48
C GLY A 99 -5.33 11.24 13.32
N TRP A 100 -6.31 10.33 13.39
CA TRP A 100 -6.19 9.04 14.08
C TRP A 100 -4.95 8.25 13.60
N ARG A 101 -4.72 8.17 12.29
CA ARG A 101 -3.53 7.48 11.75
C ARG A 101 -2.21 8.07 12.27
N ARG A 102 -2.14 9.36 12.59
CA ARG A 102 -0.93 10.01 13.14
C ARG A 102 -0.75 9.72 14.63
N LEU A 103 -1.84 9.42 15.35
CA LEU A 103 -1.81 9.06 16.77
C LEU A 103 -1.52 7.58 16.99
N GLU A 104 -1.78 6.72 15.98
CA GLU A 104 -1.39 5.31 16.06
C GLU A 104 0.13 5.22 16.25
N PRO A 105 0.61 4.39 17.19
CA PRO A 105 2.04 4.18 17.35
C PRO A 105 2.61 3.73 16.01
N ILE A 106 3.71 4.36 15.61
CA ILE A 106 4.40 3.98 14.38
C ILE A 106 4.81 2.52 14.56
N LYS A 107 4.05 1.63 13.92
CA LYS A 107 4.43 0.21 13.85
C LYS A 107 5.69 0.17 13.03
N SER A 108 6.82 -0.04 13.71
CA SER A 108 8.06 -0.39 13.04
C SER A 108 7.74 -1.55 12.11
N ARG A 109 8.15 -1.43 10.85
CA ARG A 109 8.03 -2.56 9.92
C ARG A 109 8.85 -3.68 10.55
N VAL A 110 8.20 -4.82 10.84
CA VAL A 110 8.94 -5.99 11.31
C VAL A 110 9.91 -6.34 10.18
N PRO A 111 11.24 -6.28 10.42
CA PRO A 111 12.20 -6.62 9.38
C PRO A 111 11.95 -8.06 8.94
N LEU A 112 12.12 -8.31 7.64
CA LEU A 112 12.03 -9.65 7.08
C LEU A 112 12.98 -10.56 7.87
N PRO A 113 12.56 -11.70 8.44
CA PRO A 113 13.50 -12.55 9.16
C PRO A 113 14.68 -12.97 8.26
N PHE A 114 15.90 -12.97 8.79
CA PHE A 114 17.11 -13.19 7.99
C PHE A 114 17.09 -14.48 7.17
N HIS A 115 16.55 -15.57 7.71
CA HIS A 115 16.39 -16.84 7.00
C HIS A 115 15.43 -16.73 5.80
N VAL A 116 14.37 -15.94 5.91
CA VAL A 116 13.45 -15.67 4.79
C VAL A 116 14.16 -14.88 3.70
N LEU A 117 15.01 -13.92 4.07
CA LEU A 117 15.87 -13.23 3.11
C LEU A 117 16.80 -14.22 2.39
N GLN A 118 17.50 -15.10 3.13
CA GLN A 118 18.38 -16.10 2.52
C GLN A 118 17.66 -16.99 1.50
N CYS A 119 16.46 -17.48 1.85
CA CYS A 119 15.63 -18.26 0.94
C CYS A 119 15.24 -17.44 -0.31
N LEU A 120 14.88 -16.16 -0.14
CA LEU A 120 14.56 -15.26 -1.25
C LEU A 120 15.76 -15.03 -2.17
N LEU A 121 16.96 -14.83 -1.61
CA LEU A 121 18.20 -14.65 -2.38
C LEU A 121 18.55 -15.91 -3.17
N ILE A 122 18.47 -17.09 -2.56
CA ILE A 122 18.68 -18.38 -3.24
C ILE A 122 17.64 -18.57 -4.35
N PHE A 123 16.38 -18.23 -4.10
CA PHE A 123 15.33 -18.30 -5.10
C PHE A 123 15.63 -17.41 -6.31
N CYS A 124 15.98 -16.14 -6.08
CA CYS A 124 16.35 -15.22 -7.16
C CYS A 124 17.60 -15.69 -7.92
N LEU A 125 18.57 -16.27 -7.23
CA LEU A 125 19.78 -16.83 -7.83
C LEU A 125 19.46 -18.01 -8.75
N VAL A 126 18.68 -18.98 -8.26
CA VAL A 126 18.24 -20.16 -9.04
C VAL A 126 17.42 -19.72 -10.26
N ARG A 127 16.51 -18.76 -10.09
CA ARG A 127 15.76 -18.17 -11.21
C ARG A 127 16.68 -17.48 -12.21
N GLY A 128 17.64 -16.68 -11.76
CA GLY A 128 18.62 -16.04 -12.62
C GLY A 128 19.42 -17.03 -13.46
N PHE A 129 19.76 -18.21 -12.92
CA PHE A 129 20.42 -19.28 -13.69
C PHE A 129 19.53 -19.96 -14.74
N GLN A 130 18.21 -19.91 -14.59
CA GLN A 130 17.25 -20.48 -15.56
C GLN A 130 17.02 -19.58 -16.78
N PHE A 131 17.38 -18.30 -16.70
CA PHE A 131 17.17 -17.31 -17.76
C PHE A 131 18.49 -16.82 -18.37
N HIS A 132 18.41 -16.17 -19.53
CA HIS A 132 19.54 -15.55 -20.22
C HIS A 132 19.22 -14.09 -20.57
N GLY A 133 20.25 -13.30 -20.90
CA GLY A 133 20.09 -11.90 -21.31
C GLY A 133 19.50 -11.01 -20.22
N GLN A 134 18.60 -10.10 -20.62
CA GLN A 134 18.00 -9.08 -19.75
C GLN A 134 17.23 -9.68 -18.56
N LEU A 135 16.47 -10.76 -18.75
CA LEU A 135 15.73 -11.41 -17.67
C LEU A 135 16.64 -11.94 -16.56
N ARG A 136 17.83 -12.44 -16.92
CA ARG A 136 18.83 -12.88 -15.92
C ARG A 136 19.32 -11.69 -15.10
N ALA A 137 19.62 -10.57 -15.77
CA ALA A 137 20.04 -9.34 -15.11
C ALA A 137 18.95 -8.82 -14.16
N GLU A 138 17.68 -8.83 -14.57
CA GLU A 138 16.56 -8.43 -13.70
C GLU A 138 16.48 -9.27 -12.42
N TRP A 139 16.56 -10.61 -12.52
CA TRP A 139 16.52 -11.48 -11.35
C TRP A 139 17.68 -11.24 -10.39
N TRP A 140 18.87 -10.98 -10.93
CA TRP A 140 20.05 -10.65 -10.14
C TRP A 140 19.94 -9.25 -9.51
N SER A 141 19.40 -8.27 -10.22
CA SER A 141 19.11 -6.95 -9.68
C SER A 141 18.09 -7.02 -8.54
N VAL A 142 17.04 -7.84 -8.66
CA VAL A 142 16.07 -8.09 -7.57
C VAL A 142 16.77 -8.72 -6.37
N MET A 143 17.61 -9.73 -6.59
CA MET A 143 18.40 -10.38 -5.53
C MET A 143 19.21 -9.35 -4.74
N ILE A 144 19.99 -8.53 -5.45
CA ILE A 144 20.87 -7.54 -4.82
C ILE A 144 20.06 -6.41 -4.17
N GLY A 145 18.98 -5.96 -4.81
CA GLY A 145 18.08 -4.96 -4.26
C GLY A 145 17.40 -5.44 -2.96
N CYS A 146 16.99 -6.70 -2.88
CA CYS A 146 16.47 -7.29 -1.65
C CYS A 146 17.54 -7.36 -0.55
N TRP A 147 18.77 -7.75 -0.90
CA TRP A 147 19.88 -7.81 0.04
C TRP A 147 20.24 -6.41 0.59
N LEU A 148 20.41 -5.42 -0.29
CA LEU A 148 20.66 -4.03 0.08
C LEU A 148 19.50 -3.44 0.90
N GLY A 149 18.26 -3.64 0.45
CA GLY A 149 17.08 -3.16 1.16
C GLY A 149 16.95 -3.71 2.57
N TYR A 150 17.40 -4.95 2.80
CA TYR A 150 17.45 -5.52 4.13
C TYR A 150 18.54 -4.89 5.01
N HIS A 151 19.78 -4.83 4.52
CA HIS A 151 20.92 -4.35 5.32
C HIS A 151 20.90 -2.84 5.56
N ALA A 152 20.48 -2.06 4.58
CA ALA A 152 20.38 -0.60 4.67
C ALA A 152 18.99 -0.12 5.11
N LEU A 153 18.08 -1.05 5.44
CA LEU A 153 16.69 -0.77 5.86
C LEU A 153 15.90 0.10 4.86
N LEU A 154 16.22 -0.02 3.56
CA LEU A 154 15.59 0.76 2.50
C LEU A 154 14.20 0.21 2.16
N ARG A 155 13.29 1.12 1.84
CA ARG A 155 11.98 0.78 1.26
C ARG A 155 12.17 0.32 -0.19
N PRO A 156 11.26 -0.49 -0.75
CA PRO A 156 11.36 -0.92 -2.15
C PRO A 156 11.49 0.25 -3.15
N GLY A 157 10.76 1.35 -2.93
CA GLY A 157 10.89 2.55 -3.77
C GLY A 157 12.17 3.35 -3.55
N GLU A 158 12.84 3.19 -2.41
CA GLU A 158 14.17 3.78 -2.18
C GLU A 158 15.24 2.94 -2.88
N VAL A 159 15.13 1.60 -2.85
CA VAL A 159 16.02 0.70 -3.60
C VAL A 159 15.93 0.95 -5.10
N ASP A 160 14.73 1.15 -5.64
CA ASP A 160 14.49 1.46 -7.06
C ASP A 160 15.05 2.84 -7.46
N ALA A 161 15.13 3.77 -6.51
CA ALA A 161 15.64 5.11 -6.74
C ALA A 161 17.15 5.26 -6.50
N LEU A 162 17.85 4.19 -6.07
CA LEU A 162 19.29 4.22 -5.82
C LEU A 162 20.07 4.57 -7.08
N ARG A 163 20.99 5.52 -6.97
CA ARG A 163 21.91 5.93 -8.03
C ARG A 163 23.33 5.50 -7.70
N MET A 164 24.18 5.44 -8.73
CA MET A 164 25.60 5.19 -8.57
C MET A 164 26.31 6.18 -7.63
N GLY A 165 25.88 7.44 -7.62
CA GLY A 165 26.43 8.47 -6.75
C GLY A 165 26.06 8.32 -5.27
N ASP A 166 25.08 7.48 -4.95
CA ASP A 166 24.66 7.24 -3.56
C ASP A 166 25.54 6.18 -2.88
N LEU A 167 26.37 5.46 -3.66
CA LEU A 167 27.27 4.42 -3.16
C LEU A 167 28.63 5.04 -2.81
N LEU A 168 28.93 5.09 -1.52
CA LEU A 168 30.22 5.51 -1.00
C LEU A 168 31.06 4.28 -0.66
N PHE A 169 32.29 4.23 -1.18
CA PHE A 169 33.24 3.17 -0.86
C PHE A 169 34.21 3.65 0.23
N PRO A 170 34.56 2.78 1.19
CA PRO A 170 35.63 3.10 2.14
C PRO A 170 36.95 3.30 1.39
N VAL A 171 37.71 4.32 1.78
CA VAL A 171 38.99 4.69 1.14
C VAL A 171 40.12 3.75 1.57
N ASP A 172 39.91 2.99 2.65
CA ASP A 172 40.90 2.07 3.20
C ASP A 172 41.09 0.85 2.27
N GLY A 173 42.32 0.72 1.74
CA GLY A 173 42.65 -0.16 0.61
C GLY A 173 42.40 -1.66 0.81
N GLU A 174 42.31 -2.13 2.06
CA GLU A 174 42.05 -3.55 2.36
C GLU A 174 40.56 -3.91 2.21
N VAL A 175 39.65 -2.97 2.48
CA VAL A 175 38.19 -3.20 2.37
C VAL A 175 37.68 -2.90 0.95
N ALA A 176 38.38 -2.03 0.22
CA ALA A 176 38.01 -1.59 -1.12
C ALA A 176 37.97 -2.73 -2.16
N GLN A 177 38.83 -3.74 -2.05
CA GLN A 177 38.92 -4.81 -3.05
C GLN A 177 37.72 -5.77 -3.04
N GLY A 178 37.15 -6.05 -1.86
CA GLY A 178 35.97 -6.91 -1.73
C GLY A 178 34.66 -6.21 -2.09
N ALA A 179 34.52 -4.94 -1.71
CA ALA A 179 33.30 -4.16 -1.92
C ALA A 179 33.14 -3.66 -3.37
N ALA A 180 34.24 -3.32 -4.05
CA ALA A 180 34.21 -2.84 -5.42
C ALA A 180 33.66 -3.89 -6.40
N LEU A 181 34.04 -5.16 -6.23
CA LEU A 181 33.67 -6.25 -7.16
C LEU A 181 32.15 -6.53 -7.17
N VAL A 182 31.52 -6.46 -5.99
CA VAL A 182 30.06 -6.65 -5.85
C VAL A 182 29.30 -5.47 -6.46
N ALA A 183 29.80 -4.25 -6.29
CA ALA A 183 29.14 -3.07 -6.84
C ALA A 183 29.26 -2.97 -8.36
N THR A 184 30.41 -3.34 -8.97
CA THR A 184 30.58 -3.32 -10.43
C THR A 184 29.57 -4.21 -11.16
N LEU A 185 29.19 -5.35 -10.58
CA LEU A 185 28.16 -6.23 -11.14
C LEU A 185 26.75 -5.62 -11.09
N VAL A 186 26.46 -4.76 -10.10
CA VAL A 186 25.18 -4.05 -9.96
C VAL A 186 25.03 -2.96 -11.01
N VAL A 187 26.10 -2.21 -11.30
CA VAL A 187 26.09 -1.07 -12.24
C VAL A 187 25.70 -1.49 -13.65
N ILE A 188 26.23 -2.64 -14.09
CA ILE A 188 26.03 -3.13 -15.46
C ILE A 188 24.59 -3.67 -15.64
N GLY A 189 23.96 -4.17 -14.58
CA GLY A 189 22.61 -4.73 -14.63
C GLY A 189 21.47 -3.72 -14.44
N MET A 190 21.71 -2.59 -13.74
CA MET A 190 20.64 -1.64 -13.39
C MET A 190 20.39 -0.53 -14.41
N PHE A 191 21.26 -0.33 -15.42
CA PHE A 191 21.15 0.79 -16.35
C PHE A 191 19.99 0.67 -17.38
N GLU A 192 19.23 -0.44 -17.36
CA GLU A 192 18.05 -0.66 -18.23
C GLU A 192 16.77 -1.03 -17.43
N ALA A 193 16.48 -0.32 -16.35
CA ALA A 193 15.52 -0.76 -15.33
C ALA A 193 14.06 -0.19 -15.35
N PRO A 194 13.36 0.06 -16.48
CA PRO A 194 11.89 0.08 -16.41
C PRO A 194 11.27 -1.32 -16.27
N ALA A 195 12.03 -2.41 -16.46
CA ALA A 195 11.49 -3.78 -16.48
C ALA A 195 11.45 -4.49 -15.11
N VAL A 196 12.29 -4.09 -14.15
CA VAL A 196 12.41 -4.73 -12.82
C VAL A 196 11.09 -4.67 -12.05
N LEU A 197 10.37 -3.55 -12.14
CA LEU A 197 9.07 -3.36 -11.48
C LEU A 197 7.98 -4.26 -12.08
N ALA A 198 8.00 -4.45 -13.41
CA ALA A 198 7.05 -5.34 -14.09
C ALA A 198 7.30 -6.81 -13.73
N CYS A 199 8.56 -7.22 -13.59
CA CYS A 199 8.94 -8.59 -13.21
C CYS A 199 8.55 -8.91 -11.75
N PHE A 200 8.75 -7.95 -10.84
CA PHE A 200 8.35 -8.08 -9.43
C PHE A 200 6.83 -8.17 -9.27
N GLN A 201 6.07 -7.34 -10.01
CA GLN A 201 4.60 -7.37 -10.03
C GLN A 201 4.05 -8.69 -10.60
N LYS A 202 4.66 -9.19 -11.69
CA LYS A 202 4.22 -10.42 -12.36
C LYS A 202 4.50 -11.68 -11.52
N THR A 203 5.63 -11.71 -10.81
CA THR A 203 6.03 -12.88 -10.02
C THR A 203 5.29 -12.96 -8.68
N MET A 204 5.09 -11.82 -8.01
CA MET A 204 4.45 -11.79 -6.69
C MET A 204 2.91 -11.76 -6.76
N GLY A 205 2.32 -11.71 -7.96
CA GLY A 205 0.86 -11.63 -8.13
C GLY A 205 0.24 -10.33 -7.61
N TYR A 206 1.06 -9.32 -7.30
CA TYR A 206 0.61 -8.01 -6.85
C TYR A 206 0.51 -7.05 -8.02
N THR A 207 -0.71 -6.80 -8.49
CA THR A 207 -1.00 -5.70 -9.41
C THR A 207 -1.02 -4.38 -8.64
N PHE A 208 0.08 -3.63 -8.68
CA PHE A 208 0.09 -2.23 -8.26
C PHE A 208 -0.56 -1.40 -9.37
N GLN A 209 -1.75 -0.86 -9.12
CA GLN A 209 -2.29 0.17 -10.00
C GLN A 209 -1.42 1.42 -9.84
N THR A 210 -0.58 1.70 -10.83
CA THR A 210 0.07 3.00 -10.98
C THR A 210 -1.05 4.02 -11.15
N GLY A 211 -1.34 4.76 -10.08
CA GLY A 211 -2.18 5.94 -10.18
C GLY A 211 -1.44 6.95 -11.05
N ASP A 212 -1.86 7.08 -12.30
CA ASP A 212 -1.40 8.12 -13.21
C ASP A 212 -1.79 9.48 -12.61
N GLY A 213 -0.86 10.06 -11.86
CA GLY A 213 -1.02 11.30 -11.11
C GLY A 213 -0.83 12.52 -11.99
N ARG A 214 -1.51 12.58 -13.14
CA ARG A 214 -1.68 13.84 -13.89
C ARG A 214 -2.97 14.52 -13.44
N ASN A 215 -2.81 15.47 -12.52
CA ASN A 215 -3.68 16.64 -12.39
C ASN A 215 -2.79 17.87 -12.42
#